data_AF-A0A1H8DEE8-F1
#
_entry.id   AF-A0A1H8DEE8-F1
#
_cell.length_a   1.000
_cell.length_b   1.000
_cell.length_c   1.000
_cell.angle_alpha   90.00
_cell.angle_beta   90.00
_cell.angle_gamma   90.00
#
_symmetry.space_group_name_H-M   'P 1'
#
loop_
_entity.id
_entity.type
_entity.pdbx_description
1 polymer ?
#
loop_
_entity_poly.entity_id
_entity_poly.type
_entity_poly.pdbx_seq_one_letter_code
_entity_poly.pdbx_strand_id
1 'polypeptide(L)'
;MEEQHFDGFRYGLAALLLRCPHLRPYAHIAHWWTEDIEEYGDAVRFRDRLRAEGDNKALLEEYEQICIELEEEMQSYFGASGHDLP
;
A
#
# COMPACT_ATOMS: atom_id res chain seq x y z
N MET A 1 15.36 -4.05 25.13
CA MET A 1 15.46 -4.47 23.72
C MET A 1 14.24 -3.89 23.06
N GLU A 2 14.40 -2.82 22.28
CA GLU A 2 13.32 -2.38 21.41
C GLU A 2 13.22 -3.45 20.32
N GLU A 3 12.25 -4.35 20.48
CA GLU A 3 11.76 -5.14 19.35
C GLU A 3 11.47 -4.12 18.26
N GLN A 4 12.26 -4.14 17.18
CA GLN A 4 11.96 -3.41 15.96
C GLN A 4 10.67 -4.02 15.44
N HIS A 5 9.54 -3.64 16.04
CA HIS A 5 8.22 -3.95 15.57
C HIS A 5 8.21 -3.45 14.14
N PHE A 6 8.08 -4.40 13.22
CA PHE A 6 7.92 -4.09 11.82
C PHE A 6 6.68 -3.20 11.74
N ASP A 7 6.90 -1.92 11.48
CA ASP A 7 5.83 -0.93 11.35
C ASP A 7 5.25 -1.11 9.95
N GLY A 8 4.27 -2.01 9.85
CA GLY A 8 3.58 -2.37 8.62
C GLY A 8 3.02 -1.12 7.94
N PHE A 9 2.49 -0.21 8.73
CA PHE A 9 1.95 1.06 8.27
C PHE A 9 3.02 1.91 7.57
N ARG A 10 4.18 2.15 8.22
CA ARG A 10 5.27 2.93 7.60
C ARG A 10 5.80 2.28 6.33
N TYR A 11 5.91 0.96 6.32
CA TYR A 11 6.35 0.23 5.14
C TYR A 11 5.34 0.38 4.00
N GLY A 12 4.06 0.09 4.27
CA GLY A 12 2.97 0.20 3.30
C GLY A 12 2.83 1.61 2.75
N LEU A 13 2.88 2.62 3.62
CA LEU A 13 2.81 4.02 3.21
C LEU A 13 4.00 4.41 2.34
N ALA A 14 5.21 4.00 2.69
CA ALA A 14 6.40 4.27 1.86
C ALA A 14 6.30 3.60 0.48
N ALA A 15 5.83 2.35 0.42
CA ALA A 15 5.60 1.64 -0.83
C ALA A 15 4.54 2.34 -1.69
N LEU A 16 3.43 2.74 -1.08
CA LEU A 16 2.32 3.41 -1.74
C LEU A 16 2.77 4.76 -2.31
N LEU A 17 3.53 5.56 -1.54
CA LEU A 17 4.02 6.87 -1.99
C LEU A 17 5.15 6.80 -3.02
N LEU A 18 5.83 5.66 -3.12
CA LEU A 18 6.78 5.39 -4.20
C LEU A 18 6.04 5.08 -5.50
N ARG A 19 4.94 4.33 -5.41
CA ARG A 19 4.14 3.88 -6.55
C ARG A 19 3.18 4.95 -7.06
N CYS A 20 2.52 5.65 -6.16
CA CYS A 20 1.58 6.73 -6.39
C CYS A 20 2.10 8.04 -5.77
N PRO A 21 3.10 8.70 -6.38
CA PRO A 21 3.73 9.90 -5.82
C PRO A 21 2.77 11.10 -5.70
N HIS A 22 1.66 11.10 -6.45
CA HIS A 22 0.62 12.11 -6.35
C HIS A 22 -0.19 12.04 -5.04
N LEU A 23 -0.11 10.94 -4.29
CA LEU A 23 -0.74 10.80 -2.97
C LEU A 23 0.07 11.41 -1.82
N ARG A 24 1.33 11.82 -2.08
CA ARG A 24 2.21 12.43 -1.05
C ARG A 24 1.60 13.61 -0.29
N PRO A 25 0.84 14.54 -0.91
CA PRO A 25 0.21 15.63 -0.18
C PRO A 25 -0.77 15.13 0.90
N TYR A 26 -1.39 13.98 0.67
CA TYR A 26 -2.37 13.38 1.57
C TYR A 26 -1.78 12.40 2.58
N ALA A 27 -0.45 12.19 2.60
CA ALA A 27 0.19 11.29 3.54
C ALA A 27 -0.11 11.63 5.02
N HIS A 28 -0.44 12.89 5.32
CA HIS A 28 -0.82 13.34 6.66
C HIS A 28 -2.18 12.78 7.14
N ILE A 29 -3.11 12.47 6.22
CA ILE A 29 -4.40 11.82 6.53
C ILE A 29 -4.36 10.30 6.36
N ALA A 30 -3.23 9.73 5.96
CA ALA A 30 -3.08 8.29 5.74
C ALA A 30 -3.40 7.44 6.98
N HIS A 31 -3.24 7.98 8.20
CA HIS A 31 -3.55 7.29 9.44
C HIS A 31 -5.03 6.85 9.57
N TRP A 32 -5.94 7.48 8.83
CA TRP A 32 -7.35 7.07 8.78
C TRP A 32 -7.57 5.72 8.08
N TRP A 33 -6.62 5.28 7.24
CA TRP A 33 -6.65 4.01 6.51
C TRP A 33 -5.47 3.13 6.90
N THR A 34 -5.23 3.02 8.21
CA THR A 34 -4.08 2.26 8.72
C THR A 34 -4.12 0.80 8.28
N GLU A 35 -5.29 0.15 8.38
CA GLU A 35 -5.49 -1.26 8.01
C GLU A 35 -5.21 -1.51 6.53
N ASP A 36 -5.81 -0.71 5.64
CA ASP A 36 -5.60 -0.84 4.20
C ASP A 36 -4.14 -0.56 3.78
N ILE A 37 -3.46 0.38 4.45
CA ILE A 37 -2.05 0.67 4.18
C ILE A 37 -1.16 -0.48 4.64
N GLU A 38 -1.45 -1.08 5.80
CA GLU A 38 -0.76 -2.28 6.28
C GLU A 38 -0.96 -3.45 5.31
N GLU A 39 -2.20 -3.67 4.86
CA GLU A 39 -2.55 -4.70 3.88
C GLU A 39 -1.82 -4.51 2.55
N TYR A 40 -1.78 -3.28 2.02
CA TYR A 40 -0.99 -2.95 0.83
C TYR A 40 0.50 -3.25 1.03
N GLY A 41 1.03 -2.93 2.21
CA GLY A 41 2.40 -3.24 2.58
C GLY A 41 2.69 -4.74 2.53
N ASP A 42 1.82 -5.56 3.11
CA ASP A 42 1.97 -7.02 3.08
C ASP A 42 1.81 -7.60 1.67
N ALA A 43 0.86 -7.09 0.87
CA ALA A 43 0.68 -7.49 -0.52
C ALA A 43 1.95 -7.21 -1.35
N VAL A 44 2.56 -6.04 -1.19
CA VAL A 44 3.82 -5.67 -1.86
C VAL A 44 4.97 -6.59 -1.44
N ARG A 45 5.10 -6.88 -0.13
CA ARG A 45 6.15 -7.80 0.36
C ARG A 45 5.99 -9.20 -0.20
N PHE A 46 4.75 -9.70 -0.23
CA PHE A 46 4.46 -11.03 -0.72
C PHE A 46 4.72 -11.11 -2.22
N ARG A 47 4.29 -10.12 -3.01
CA ARG A 47 4.61 -9.99 -4.43
C ARG A 47 6.13 -9.99 -4.67
N ASP A 48 6.88 -9.18 -3.93
CA ASP A 48 8.34 -9.08 -4.12
C ASP A 48 9.04 -10.40 -3.73
N ARG A 49 8.54 -11.09 -2.70
CA ARG A 49 9.01 -12.42 -2.32
C ARG A 49 8.74 -13.45 -3.43
N LEU A 50 7.51 -13.53 -3.94
CA LEU A 50 7.16 -14.43 -5.05
C LEU A 50 8.00 -14.16 -6.29
N ARG A 51 8.26 -12.87 -6.58
CA ARG A 51 9.11 -12.47 -7.70
C ARG A 51 10.56 -12.91 -7.53
N ALA A 52 11.09 -12.88 -6.30
CA ALA A 52 12.44 -13.33 -5.98
C ALA A 52 12.56 -14.87 -6.00
N GLU A 53 11.55 -15.58 -5.52
CA GLU A 53 11.49 -17.04 -5.50
C GLU A 53 11.22 -17.62 -6.89
N GLY A 54 10.51 -16.89 -7.76
CA GLY A 54 10.20 -17.31 -9.13
C GLY A 54 9.23 -18.48 -9.24
N ASP A 55 8.61 -18.88 -8.13
CA ASP A 55 8.00 -20.20 -7.97
C ASP A 55 6.49 -20.26 -8.29
N ASN A 56 5.83 -19.12 -8.52
CA ASN A 56 4.39 -19.15 -8.86
C ASN A 56 3.92 -17.90 -9.63
N LYS A 57 3.90 -17.98 -10.96
CA LYS A 57 3.45 -16.87 -11.82
C LYS A 57 1.98 -16.50 -11.61
N ALA A 58 1.10 -17.49 -11.45
CA ALA A 58 -0.32 -17.23 -11.26
C ALA A 58 -0.58 -16.48 -9.94
N LEU A 59 0.11 -16.88 -8.87
CA LEU A 59 0.01 -16.19 -7.58
C LEU A 59 0.66 -14.80 -7.63
N LEU A 60 1.74 -14.62 -8.39
CA LEU A 60 2.33 -13.30 -8.61
C LEU A 60 1.34 -12.36 -9.30
N GLU A 61 0.66 -12.82 -10.36
CA GLU A 61 -0.36 -12.05 -11.08
C GLU A 61 -1.54 -11.68 -10.16
N GLU A 62 -1.98 -12.58 -9.28
CA GLU A 62 -3.02 -12.30 -8.29
C GLU A 62 -2.61 -11.17 -7.33
N TYR A 63 -1.40 -11.24 -6.78
CA TYR A 63 -0.91 -10.19 -5.87
C TYR A 63 -0.59 -8.88 -6.58
N GLU A 64 -0.20 -8.91 -7.86
CA GLU A 64 -0.11 -7.70 -8.68
C GLU A 64 -1.48 -7.05 -8.83
N GLN A 65 -2.53 -7.84 -9.06
CA GLN A 65 -3.89 -7.34 -9.16
C GLN A 65 -4.40 -6.76 -7.84
N ILE A 66 -4.18 -7.44 -6.71
CA ILE A 66 -4.54 -6.95 -5.37
C ILE A 66 -3.86 -5.60 -5.08
N CYS A 67 -2.57 -5.46 -5.42
CA CYS A 67 -1.87 -4.18 -5.25
C CYS A 67 -2.54 -3.05 -6.06
N ILE A 68 -2.99 -3.34 -7.29
CA ILE A 68 -3.67 -2.36 -8.16
C ILE A 68 -5.01 -1.96 -7.57
N GLU A 69 -5.82 -2.93 -7.12
CA GLU A 69 -7.13 -2.67 -6.52
C GLU A 69 -6.98 -1.77 -5.28
N LEU A 70 -6.03 -2.08 -4.40
CA LEU A 70 -5.73 -1.26 -3.22
C LEU A 70 -5.22 0.14 -3.61
N GLU A 71 -4.40 0.26 -4.65
CA GLU A 71 -3.95 1.57 -5.17
C GLU A 71 -5.12 2.41 -5.71
N GLU A 72 -6.11 1.79 -6.34
CA GLU A 72 -7.32 2.45 -6.85
C GLU A 72 -8.28 2.86 -5.72
N GLU A 73 -8.51 1.99 -4.74
CA GLU A 73 -9.32 2.31 -3.57
C GLU A 73 -8.73 3.48 -2.78
N MET A 74 -7.42 3.44 -2.53
CA MET A 74 -6.68 4.54 -1.94
C MET A 74 -6.87 5.83 -2.71
N GLN A 75 -6.66 5.81 -4.03
CA GLN A 75 -6.87 6.99 -4.88
C GLN A 75 -8.29 7.52 -4.81
N SER A 76 -9.29 6.64 -4.74
CA SER A 76 -10.69 7.02 -4.57
C SER A 76 -10.92 7.71 -3.22
N TYR A 77 -10.39 7.16 -2.13
CA TYR A 77 -10.49 7.75 -0.78
C TYR A 77 -9.81 9.12 -0.72
N PHE A 78 -8.59 9.25 -1.25
CA PHE A 78 -7.86 10.51 -1.29
C PHE A 78 -8.51 11.52 -2.25
N GLY A 79 -9.03 11.07 -3.38
CA GLY A 79 -9.73 11.91 -4.37
C GLY A 79 -11.09 12.41 -3.89
N ALA A 80 -11.85 11.58 -3.18
CA ALA A 80 -13.10 11.97 -2.53
C ALA A 80 -12.84 12.96 -1.38
N SER A 81 -11.79 12.74 -0.59
CA SER A 81 -11.37 13.64 0.49
C SER A 81 -10.91 15.01 -0.01
N GLY A 82 -10.46 15.11 -1.27
CA GLY A 82 -10.09 16.37 -1.92
C GLY A 82 -11.29 17.20 -2.41
N HIS A 83 -12.49 16.63 -2.47
CA HIS A 83 -13.71 17.33 -2.92
C HIS A 83 -14.58 17.84 -1.75
N ASP A 84 -14.30 17.43 -0.51
CA ASP A 84 -15.11 17.74 0.68
C ASP A 84 -14.33 18.53 1.76
N LEU A 85 -13.28 19.26 1.37
CA LEU A 85 -12.65 20.25 2.26
C LEU A 85 -13.07 21.66 1.83
N PRO A 86 -13.94 22.36 2.60
CA PRO A 86 -14.29 23.75 2.36
C PRO A 86 -13.13 24.72 2.61
#